data_AF-A0A918P633-F1
#
_entry.id   AF-A0A918P633-F1
#
_cell.length_a   1.000
_cell.length_b   1.000
_cell.length_c   1.000
_cell.angle_alpha   90.00
_cell.angle_beta   90.00
_cell.angle_gamma   90.00
#
_symmetry.space_group_name_H-M   'P 1'
#
loop_
_entity.id
_entity.type
_entity.pdbx_description
1 polymer ?
#
loop_
_entity_poly.entity_id
_entity_poly.type
_entity_poly.pdbx_seq_one_letter_code
_entity_poly.pdbx_strand_id
1 'polypeptide(L)'
;MSLQTFIGKQVLGVLAFYRHGKTIIHICCVYPLFDNSLKIFFPRGHSLVLGDFATIHLDNRTGVYEFDSDIKVYRASYKGHVSEVDGDWLTLTARECIVVHGMSPVLSLKEPGYEFPKDCRPERAISKSPLNTIPKFADKDFPNKVGVLVTEAIEQPHTTVLAFLSSEDDDIFLITFPETFKSKLLKRSAHCYFVMDERASYTFEKSIEWNYTIIEGEAYSIERSDPVFEEVRQAFIDKNPWELPFFIRQDLEMYHIKREKIVFPGAL
;
A
#
# COMPACT_ATOMS: atom_id res chain seq x y z
N MET A 1 -6.58 21.42 -12.10
CA MET A 1 -6.93 19.98 -12.22
C MET A 1 -7.19 19.46 -10.83
N SER A 2 -8.24 18.66 -10.65
CA SER A 2 -8.60 18.10 -9.34
C SER A 2 -8.31 16.59 -9.29
N LEU A 3 -8.15 16.06 -8.08
CA LEU A 3 -7.99 14.63 -7.81
C LEU A 3 -9.11 13.79 -8.45
N GLN A 4 -10.33 14.33 -8.44
CA GLN A 4 -11.52 13.73 -9.07
C GLN A 4 -11.36 13.48 -10.58
N THR A 5 -10.55 14.28 -11.28
CA THR A 5 -10.29 14.13 -12.72
C THR A 5 -9.49 12.87 -13.03
N PHE A 6 -8.63 12.45 -12.10
CA PHE A 6 -7.73 11.31 -12.28
C PHE A 6 -8.29 10.04 -11.61
N ILE A 7 -8.76 10.17 -10.37
CA ILE A 7 -9.17 9.04 -9.54
C ILE A 7 -10.64 8.67 -9.77
N GLY A 8 -11.48 9.64 -10.16
CA GLY A 8 -12.92 9.47 -10.32
C GLY A 8 -13.74 10.10 -9.19
N LYS A 9 -15.06 9.97 -9.28
CA LYS A 9 -16.00 10.59 -8.32
C LYS A 9 -16.24 9.75 -7.07
N GLN A 10 -15.99 8.46 -7.16
CA GLN A 10 -16.14 7.49 -6.09
C GLN A 10 -15.14 6.36 -6.32
N VAL A 11 -14.35 6.05 -5.29
CA VAL A 11 -13.40 4.92 -5.31
C VAL A 11 -13.36 4.25 -3.94
N LEU A 12 -12.77 3.06 -3.88
CA LEU A 12 -12.36 2.48 -2.61
C LEU A 12 -10.97 2.99 -2.24
N GLY A 13 -10.71 3.15 -0.96
CA GLY A 13 -9.41 3.57 -0.45
C GLY A 13 -8.94 2.73 0.73
N VAL A 14 -7.63 2.52 0.78
CA VAL A 14 -6.94 1.91 1.92
C VAL A 14 -6.42 3.04 2.79
N LEU A 15 -7.14 3.34 3.88
CA LEU A 15 -6.78 4.39 4.82
C LEU A 15 -6.00 3.79 5.99
N ALA A 16 -4.88 4.42 6.35
CA ALA A 16 -4.05 4.06 7.48
C ALA A 16 -3.77 5.28 8.37
N PHE A 17 -3.90 5.10 9.68
CA PHE A 17 -3.59 6.11 10.69
C PHE A 17 -3.03 5.48 11.96
N TYR A 18 -2.50 6.30 12.86
CA TYR A 18 -2.02 5.81 14.16
C TYR A 18 -3.07 6.01 15.25
N ARG A 19 -3.25 4.99 16.09
CA ARG A 19 -4.00 5.10 17.34
C ARG A 19 -3.31 4.29 18.42
N HIS A 20 -3.07 4.91 19.57
CA HIS A 20 -2.40 4.28 20.72
C HIS A 20 -1.09 3.55 20.35
N GLY A 21 -0.30 4.13 19.44
CA GLY A 21 0.98 3.55 19.00
C GLY A 21 0.86 2.38 18.02
N LYS A 22 -0.34 2.05 17.54
CA LYS A 22 -0.57 1.04 16.50
C LYS A 22 -1.01 1.66 15.20
N THR A 23 -0.73 0.97 14.09
CA THR A 23 -1.29 1.30 12.77
C THR A 23 -2.67 0.67 12.64
N ILE A 24 -3.68 1.50 12.38
CA ILE A 24 -5.06 1.06 12.12
C ILE A 24 -5.34 1.26 10.64
N ILE A 25 -5.90 0.24 9.98
CA ILE A 25 -6.19 0.24 8.55
C ILE A 25 -7.69 0.07 8.33
N HIS A 26 -8.29 0.93 7.51
CA HIS A 26 -9.66 0.81 7.04
C HIS A 26 -9.72 0.67 5.52
N ILE A 27 -10.72 -0.07 5.07
CA ILE A 27 -11.22 0.00 3.70
C ILE A 27 -12.44 0.91 3.72
N CYS A 28 -12.43 1.95 2.89
CA CYS A 28 -13.44 3.01 2.93
C CYS A 28 -13.91 3.41 1.53
N CYS A 29 -15.12 3.97 1.46
CA CYS A 29 -15.62 4.63 0.26
C CYS A 29 -15.12 6.08 0.28
N VAL A 30 -14.52 6.52 -0.83
CA VAL A 30 -13.89 7.84 -0.93
C VAL A 30 -14.55 8.63 -2.06
N TYR A 31 -14.91 9.86 -1.75
CA TYR A 31 -15.53 10.83 -2.66
C TYR A 31 -14.61 12.06 -2.76
N PRO A 32 -13.72 12.12 -3.77
CA PRO A 32 -12.90 13.30 -3.99
C PRO A 32 -13.76 14.52 -4.34
N LEU A 33 -13.55 15.61 -3.61
CA LEU A 33 -14.25 16.89 -3.83
C LEU A 33 -13.47 17.79 -4.79
N PHE A 34 -14.11 18.87 -5.26
CA PHE A 34 -13.53 19.77 -6.26
C PHE A 34 -12.31 20.55 -5.74
N ASP A 35 -12.25 20.80 -4.43
CA ASP A 35 -11.13 21.46 -3.74
C ASP A 35 -9.99 20.49 -3.38
N ASN A 36 -10.09 19.21 -3.80
CA ASN A 36 -9.19 18.10 -3.47
C ASN A 36 -9.24 17.63 -2.02
N SER A 37 -10.20 18.08 -1.20
CA SER A 37 -10.54 17.36 0.01
C SER A 37 -11.21 16.03 -0.32
N LEU A 38 -11.19 15.10 0.63
CA LEU A 38 -11.81 13.77 0.48
C LEU A 38 -12.93 13.64 1.50
N LYS A 39 -14.16 13.42 1.03
CA LYS A 39 -15.23 12.93 1.90
C LYS A 39 -15.15 11.40 1.94
N ILE A 40 -15.12 10.83 3.14
CA ILE A 40 -14.84 9.41 3.35
C ILE A 40 -15.95 8.80 4.18
N PHE A 41 -16.44 7.63 3.77
CA PHE A 41 -17.42 6.83 4.50
C PHE A 41 -16.80 5.52 4.98
N PHE A 42 -17.06 5.18 6.24
CA PHE A 42 -16.58 3.97 6.89
C PHE A 42 -17.74 3.02 7.17
N PRO A 43 -17.87 1.89 6.45
CA PRO A 43 -19.00 0.97 6.62
C PRO A 43 -19.17 0.40 8.04
N ARG A 44 -18.11 0.40 8.85
CA ARG A 44 -18.09 -0.13 10.23
C ARG A 44 -17.75 0.95 11.27
N GLY A 45 -17.87 2.22 10.89
CA GLY A 45 -17.42 3.35 11.70
C GLY A 45 -15.90 3.49 11.79
N HIS A 46 -15.47 4.52 12.53
CA HIS A 46 -14.06 4.86 12.75
C HIS A 46 -13.85 5.52 14.11
N SER A 47 -12.58 5.57 14.55
CA SER A 47 -12.19 6.26 15.79
C SER A 47 -11.46 7.58 15.55
N LEU A 48 -11.33 8.03 14.29
CA LEU A 48 -10.71 9.31 13.93
C LEU A 48 -11.48 10.52 14.51
N VAL A 49 -10.73 11.52 14.97
CA VAL A 49 -11.24 12.79 15.50
C VAL A 49 -10.61 13.97 14.74
N LEU A 50 -11.18 15.17 14.93
CA LEU A 50 -10.65 16.41 14.32
C LEU A 50 -9.15 16.58 14.63
N GLY A 51 -8.39 16.90 13.58
CA GLY A 51 -6.94 17.11 13.65
C GLY A 51 -6.09 15.85 13.55
N ASP A 52 -6.67 14.64 13.61
CA ASP A 52 -5.90 13.41 13.40
C ASP A 52 -5.29 13.37 11.99
N PHE A 53 -4.12 12.77 11.87
CA PHE A 53 -3.45 12.54 10.60
C PHE A 53 -3.76 11.15 10.05
N ALA A 54 -4.03 11.08 8.74
CA ALA A 54 -4.26 9.83 8.04
C ALA A 54 -3.62 9.87 6.65
N THR A 55 -3.15 8.70 6.20
CA THR A 55 -2.75 8.49 4.80
C THR A 55 -3.76 7.57 4.16
N ILE A 56 -4.20 7.90 2.95
CA ILE A 56 -5.08 7.05 2.16
C ILE A 56 -4.46 6.75 0.80
N HIS A 57 -4.40 5.47 0.47
CA HIS A 57 -4.10 5.04 -0.88
C HIS A 57 -5.37 5.06 -1.72
N LEU A 58 -5.28 5.67 -2.91
CA LEU A 58 -6.35 5.72 -3.89
C LEU A 58 -5.84 5.20 -5.22
N ASP A 59 -6.66 4.41 -5.89
CA ASP A 59 -6.46 4.07 -7.29
C ASP A 59 -7.81 3.99 -8.01
N ASN A 60 -7.79 4.18 -9.32
CA ASN A 60 -8.99 4.10 -10.15
C ASN A 60 -9.16 2.73 -10.81
N ARG A 61 -8.55 1.67 -10.26
CA ARG A 61 -8.57 0.35 -10.88
C ARG A 61 -9.86 -0.39 -10.57
N THR A 62 -10.28 -1.19 -11.55
CA THR A 62 -11.18 -2.34 -11.40
C THR A 62 -10.52 -3.52 -12.12
N GLY A 63 -9.65 -4.26 -11.43
CA GLY A 63 -8.93 -5.41 -11.99
C GLY A 63 -7.89 -5.07 -13.06
N VAL A 64 -6.60 -5.05 -12.71
CA VAL A 64 -5.52 -4.97 -13.72
C VAL A 64 -5.16 -6.41 -14.10
N TYR A 65 -5.88 -6.95 -15.07
CA TYR A 65 -5.60 -8.28 -15.61
C TYR A 65 -4.29 -8.32 -16.41
N GLU A 66 -3.95 -7.23 -17.09
CA GLU A 66 -2.74 -7.07 -17.91
C GLU A 66 -2.12 -5.68 -17.67
N PHE A 67 -0.78 -5.59 -17.62
CA PHE A 67 -0.08 -4.30 -17.64
C PHE A 67 -0.21 -3.72 -19.04
N ASP A 68 -1.32 -3.04 -19.29
CA ASP A 68 -1.52 -2.29 -20.52
C ASP A 68 -1.20 -0.82 -20.24
N SER A 69 -0.14 -0.34 -20.91
CA SER A 69 0.31 1.05 -20.85
C SER A 69 -0.72 2.06 -21.37
N ASP A 70 -1.76 1.58 -22.08
CA ASP A 70 -2.88 2.40 -22.56
C ASP A 70 -4.03 2.49 -21.54
N ILE A 71 -4.00 1.68 -20.46
CA ILE A 71 -4.95 1.85 -19.36
C ILE A 71 -4.50 3.03 -18.50
N LYS A 72 -5.38 4.04 -18.41
CA LYS A 72 -5.21 5.22 -17.56
C LYS A 72 -5.33 4.87 -16.07
N VAL A 73 -4.39 4.08 -15.54
CA VAL A 73 -4.31 3.71 -14.13
C VAL A 73 -3.59 4.81 -13.36
N TYR A 74 -4.35 5.58 -12.59
CA TYR A 74 -3.83 6.59 -11.70
C TYR A 74 -3.76 6.05 -10.28
N ARG A 75 -2.65 6.33 -9.60
CA ARG A 75 -2.41 5.91 -8.22
C ARG A 75 -2.05 7.14 -7.40
N ALA A 76 -2.59 7.25 -6.20
CA ALA A 76 -2.30 8.35 -5.30
C ALA A 76 -2.00 7.83 -3.89
N SER A 77 -1.04 8.48 -3.24
CA SER A 77 -0.86 8.43 -1.79
C SER A 77 -1.22 9.81 -1.25
N TYR A 78 -2.35 9.90 -0.58
CA TYR A 78 -2.91 11.15 -0.07
C TYR A 78 -2.70 11.22 1.44
N LYS A 79 -1.92 12.19 1.90
CA LYS A 79 -1.70 12.52 3.30
C LYS A 79 -2.57 13.71 3.66
N GLY A 80 -3.39 13.56 4.69
CA GLY A 80 -4.30 14.61 5.13
C GLY A 80 -4.49 14.64 6.63
N HIS A 81 -5.16 15.69 7.08
CA HIS A 81 -5.68 15.80 8.43
C HIS A 81 -7.21 15.79 8.39
N VAL A 82 -7.82 15.28 9.46
CA VAL A 82 -9.28 15.29 9.63
C VAL A 82 -9.76 16.70 9.91
N SER A 83 -10.57 17.25 9.00
CA SER A 83 -11.13 18.61 9.09
C SER A 83 -12.60 18.63 9.52
N GLU A 84 -13.31 17.51 9.35
CA GLU A 84 -14.71 17.34 9.75
C GLU A 84 -14.96 15.88 10.12
N VAL A 85 -15.84 15.64 11.10
CA VAL A 85 -16.33 14.31 11.49
C VAL A 85 -17.84 14.38 11.65
N ASP A 86 -18.56 13.46 11.02
CA ASP A 86 -20.02 13.32 11.05
C ASP A 86 -20.42 11.84 11.08
N GLY A 87 -20.50 11.26 12.29
CA GLY A 87 -20.81 9.85 12.48
C GLY A 87 -19.78 8.94 11.82
N ASP A 88 -20.22 8.15 10.83
CA ASP A 88 -19.39 7.24 10.03
C ASP A 88 -18.71 7.94 8.84
N TRP A 89 -18.88 9.26 8.73
CA TRP A 89 -18.27 10.09 7.70
C TRP A 89 -17.20 11.00 8.28
N LEU A 90 -16.19 11.30 7.46
CA LEU A 90 -15.27 12.39 7.74
C LEU A 90 -14.82 13.09 6.46
N THR A 91 -14.23 14.27 6.64
CA THR A 91 -13.53 15.00 5.59
C THR A 91 -12.04 15.02 5.90
N LEU A 92 -11.20 14.57 4.95
CA LEU A 92 -9.75 14.80 4.98
C LEU A 92 -9.40 15.99 4.09
N THR A 93 -8.62 16.90 4.64
CA THR A 93 -7.99 17.99 3.88
C THR A 93 -6.54 17.62 3.55
N ALA A 94 -6.12 17.88 2.32
CA ALA A 94 -4.81 17.49 1.81
C ALA A 94 -3.70 18.26 2.52
N ARG A 95 -2.68 17.53 2.98
CA ARG A 95 -1.36 18.07 3.34
C ARG A 95 -0.35 17.79 2.25
N GLU A 96 -0.40 16.58 1.70
CA GLU A 96 0.42 16.19 0.57
C GLU A 96 -0.30 15.11 -0.23
N CYS A 97 -0.31 15.21 -1.56
CA CYS A 97 -0.81 14.14 -2.41
C CYS A 97 -0.06 14.15 -3.73
N ILE A 98 0.48 13.00 -4.12
CA ILE A 98 1.07 12.81 -5.44
C ILE A 98 0.23 11.79 -6.18
N VAL A 99 -0.30 12.18 -7.34
CA VAL A 99 -0.96 11.28 -8.27
C VAL A 99 0.03 10.93 -9.36
N VAL A 100 0.20 9.64 -9.62
CA VAL A 100 1.15 9.09 -10.60
C VAL A 100 0.40 8.34 -11.69
N HIS A 101 0.88 8.48 -12.93
CA HIS A 101 0.54 7.63 -14.07
C HIS A 101 1.82 7.02 -14.64
N GLY A 102 1.90 5.69 -14.70
CA GLY A 102 3.17 4.99 -14.94
C GLY A 102 4.19 5.35 -13.86
N MET A 103 5.26 6.06 -14.25
CA MET A 103 6.31 6.56 -13.35
C MET A 103 6.28 8.09 -13.16
N SER A 104 5.35 8.78 -13.82
CA SER A 104 5.35 10.25 -13.88
C SER A 104 4.28 10.85 -12.97
N PRO A 105 4.62 11.85 -12.14
CA PRO A 105 3.61 12.59 -11.38
C PRO A 105 2.76 13.45 -12.33
N VAL A 106 1.44 13.34 -12.19
CA VAL A 106 0.44 14.10 -12.98
C VAL A 106 -0.32 15.14 -12.16
N LEU A 107 -0.31 14.99 -10.83
CA LEU A 107 -0.80 15.97 -9.88
C LEU A 107 0.08 15.91 -8.62
N SER A 108 0.45 17.09 -8.11
CA SER A 108 1.15 17.23 -6.84
C SER A 108 0.44 18.30 -6.04
N LEU A 109 -0.06 17.93 -4.86
CA LEU A 109 -0.64 18.80 -3.87
C LEU A 109 0.30 18.84 -2.69
N LYS A 110 0.54 20.03 -2.15
CA LYS A 110 1.37 20.21 -0.97
C LYS A 110 0.90 21.46 -0.23
N GLU A 111 0.61 21.29 1.05
CA GLU A 111 0.27 22.39 1.95
C GLU A 111 1.44 23.39 2.00
N PRO A 112 1.18 24.71 1.94
CA PRO A 112 2.23 25.72 1.99
C PRO A 112 3.12 25.57 3.22
N GLY A 113 4.43 25.47 3.02
CA GLY A 113 5.41 25.34 4.10
C GLY A 113 5.48 23.94 4.75
N TYR A 114 4.65 22.99 4.32
CA TYR A 114 4.75 21.61 4.79
C TYR A 114 6.04 20.97 4.24
N GLU A 115 6.71 20.17 5.06
CA GLU A 115 7.70 19.20 4.61
C GLU A 115 7.44 17.92 5.39
N PHE A 116 7.50 16.77 4.70
CA PHE A 116 7.30 15.51 5.39
C PHE A 116 8.34 15.37 6.53
N PRO A 117 7.93 15.10 7.77
CA PRO A 117 8.84 15.15 8.90
C PRO A 117 10.04 14.22 8.72
N LYS A 118 11.22 14.74 9.05
CA LYS A 118 12.45 13.94 9.03
C LYS A 118 12.34 12.83 10.06
N ASP A 119 12.46 11.59 9.60
CA ASP A 119 12.48 10.42 10.46
C ASP A 119 13.90 10.17 10.97
N CYS A 120 14.10 10.41 12.27
CA CYS A 120 15.39 10.29 12.94
C CYS A 120 15.67 8.88 13.48
N ARG A 121 14.76 7.91 13.31
CA ARG A 121 15.04 6.52 13.69
C ARG A 121 16.20 5.99 12.85
N PRO A 122 17.17 5.26 13.43
CA PRO A 122 18.28 4.72 12.68
C PRO A 122 17.81 3.64 11.72
N GLU A 123 18.32 3.67 10.49
CA GLU A 123 18.18 2.54 9.56
C GLU A 123 19.05 1.38 10.04
N ARG A 124 18.47 0.18 10.04
CA ARG A 124 19.10 -1.08 10.41
C ARG A 124 19.05 -2.02 9.22
N ALA A 125 20.02 -2.93 9.14
CA ALA A 125 19.91 -4.05 8.20
C ALA A 125 18.66 -4.86 8.55
N ILE A 126 17.87 -5.19 7.53
CA ILE A 126 16.72 -6.08 7.70
C ILE A 126 17.25 -7.50 7.92
N SER A 127 16.60 -8.22 8.83
CA SER A 127 16.97 -9.61 9.14
C SER A 127 16.78 -10.50 7.92
N LYS A 128 17.65 -11.49 7.74
CA LYS A 128 17.52 -12.49 6.67
C LYS A 128 16.23 -13.30 6.82
N SER A 129 15.64 -13.65 5.69
CA SER A 129 14.44 -14.48 5.62
C SER A 129 14.68 -15.83 6.29
N PRO A 130 13.73 -16.33 7.11
CA PRO A 130 13.82 -17.65 7.70
C PRO A 130 13.52 -18.78 6.70
N LEU A 131 13.21 -18.46 5.44
CA LEU A 131 12.88 -19.45 4.41
C LEU A 131 14.13 -20.23 3.98
N ASN A 132 14.07 -21.55 4.14
CA ASN A 132 15.06 -22.48 3.58
C ASN A 132 14.59 -23.12 2.26
N THR A 133 13.28 -23.10 2.02
CA THR A 133 12.61 -23.60 0.81
C THR A 133 11.49 -22.64 0.45
N ILE A 134 11.13 -22.56 -0.83
CA ILE A 134 9.98 -21.75 -1.24
C ILE A 134 8.67 -22.36 -0.70
N PRO A 135 7.75 -21.55 -0.17
CA PRO A 135 6.39 -22.01 0.06
C PRO A 135 5.67 -22.18 -1.29
N LYS A 136 4.56 -22.91 -1.29
CA LYS A 136 3.71 -22.98 -2.48
C LYS A 136 3.08 -21.61 -2.73
N PHE A 137 3.15 -21.12 -3.96
CA PHE A 137 2.57 -19.83 -4.33
C PHE A 137 1.06 -19.93 -4.53
N ALA A 138 0.34 -18.87 -4.16
CA ALA A 138 -1.12 -18.83 -4.22
C ALA A 138 -1.60 -18.55 -5.66
N ASP A 139 -1.98 -19.60 -6.39
CA ASP A 139 -2.50 -19.49 -7.76
C ASP A 139 -3.74 -18.57 -7.84
N LYS A 140 -4.55 -18.52 -6.77
CA LYS A 140 -5.74 -17.64 -6.66
C LYS A 140 -5.39 -16.16 -6.81
N ASP A 141 -4.18 -15.76 -6.44
CA ASP A 141 -3.74 -14.36 -6.43
C ASP A 141 -2.91 -14.03 -7.69
N PHE A 142 -2.71 -15.00 -8.58
CA PHE A 142 -2.03 -14.79 -9.84
C PHE A 142 -2.61 -13.61 -10.66
N PRO A 143 -3.94 -13.42 -10.79
CA PRO A 143 -4.49 -12.25 -11.49
C PRO A 143 -4.34 -10.94 -10.70
N ASN A 144 -4.14 -11.01 -9.38
CA ASN A 144 -3.94 -9.83 -8.54
C ASN A 144 -2.46 -9.42 -8.53
N LYS A 145 -2.12 -8.45 -9.37
CA LYS A 145 -0.72 -8.11 -9.64
C LYS A 145 -0.09 -7.18 -8.61
N VAL A 146 -0.90 -6.47 -7.82
CA VAL A 146 -0.48 -5.24 -7.14
C VAL A 146 -1.25 -5.05 -5.84
N GLY A 147 -0.54 -4.78 -4.75
CA GLY A 147 -1.14 -4.51 -3.44
C GLY A 147 -0.62 -3.21 -2.84
N VAL A 148 -1.13 -2.85 -1.66
CA VAL A 148 -0.74 -1.65 -0.92
C VAL A 148 0.11 -2.06 0.28
N LEU A 149 1.39 -1.68 0.27
CA LEU A 149 2.25 -1.76 1.43
C LEU A 149 2.02 -0.52 2.33
N VAL A 150 1.73 -0.76 3.60
CA VAL A 150 1.65 0.27 4.64
C VAL A 150 2.86 0.12 5.57
N THR A 151 3.65 1.18 5.66
CA THR A 151 4.88 1.24 6.47
C THR A 151 4.79 2.35 7.51
N GLU A 152 5.49 2.17 8.63
CA GLU A 152 5.48 3.12 9.72
C GLU A 152 6.43 4.29 9.44
N ALA A 153 5.88 5.49 9.25
CA ALA A 153 6.63 6.75 9.26
C ALA A 153 6.32 7.58 10.52
N ILE A 154 7.13 8.59 10.85
CA ILE A 154 7.09 9.21 12.19
C ILE A 154 5.76 9.90 12.56
N GLU A 155 5.10 10.58 11.62
CA GLU A 155 3.88 11.37 11.88
C GLU A 155 2.60 10.57 11.58
N GLN A 156 2.56 9.93 10.41
CA GLN A 156 1.44 9.12 9.94
C GLN A 156 1.96 8.00 9.04
N PRO A 157 1.28 6.84 8.93
CA PRO A 157 1.70 5.74 8.07
C PRO A 157 1.98 6.17 6.64
N HIS A 158 2.80 5.43 5.90
CA HIS A 158 3.03 5.65 4.48
C HIS A 158 2.50 4.48 3.66
N THR A 159 1.73 4.78 2.62
CA THR A 159 1.17 3.79 1.71
C THR A 159 1.93 3.80 0.40
N THR A 160 2.28 2.63 -0.13
CA THR A 160 2.86 2.48 -1.46
C THR A 160 2.22 1.32 -2.20
N VAL A 161 1.86 1.51 -3.47
CA VAL A 161 1.50 0.40 -4.35
C VAL A 161 2.72 -0.16 -5.04
N LEU A 162 2.75 -1.49 -5.13
CA LEU A 162 3.82 -2.24 -5.77
C LEU A 162 3.32 -3.61 -6.21
N ALA A 163 4.01 -4.19 -7.18
CA ALA A 163 3.80 -5.58 -7.56
C ALA A 163 4.20 -6.52 -6.42
N PHE A 164 3.55 -7.67 -6.36
CA PHE A 164 3.81 -8.67 -5.32
C PHE A 164 3.63 -10.09 -5.82
N LEU A 165 4.18 -11.03 -5.06
CA LEU A 165 3.88 -12.45 -5.11
C LEU A 165 3.40 -12.88 -3.72
N SER A 166 2.48 -13.84 -3.64
CA SER A 166 1.94 -14.35 -2.38
C SER A 166 2.04 -15.87 -2.32
N SER A 167 2.17 -16.40 -1.11
CA SER A 167 2.13 -17.84 -0.83
C SER A 167 0.75 -18.30 -0.35
N GLU A 168 0.52 -19.61 -0.31
CA GLU A 168 -0.68 -20.21 0.31
C GLU A 168 -0.79 -19.92 1.82
N ASP A 169 0.32 -19.59 2.48
CA ASP A 169 0.38 -19.21 3.90
C ASP A 169 0.19 -17.70 4.14
N ASP A 170 -0.16 -16.96 3.06
CA ASP A 170 -0.34 -15.50 3.00
C ASP A 170 0.95 -14.69 3.28
N ASP A 171 2.14 -15.30 3.18
CA ASP A 171 3.41 -14.56 3.10
C ASP A 171 3.49 -13.77 1.79
N ILE A 172 4.08 -12.57 1.84
CA ILE A 172 4.18 -11.65 0.70
C ILE A 172 5.63 -11.45 0.29
N PHE A 173 5.89 -11.50 -1.01
CA PHE A 173 7.19 -11.20 -1.59
C PHE A 173 7.08 -9.94 -2.44
N LEU A 174 8.07 -9.07 -2.33
CA LEU A 174 8.12 -7.79 -3.06
C LEU A 174 9.56 -7.41 -3.39
N ILE A 175 9.72 -6.54 -4.38
CA ILE A 175 11.01 -5.96 -4.75
C ILE A 175 11.00 -4.46 -4.58
N THR A 176 12.16 -3.89 -4.28
CA THR A 176 12.34 -2.45 -4.20
C THR A 176 13.80 -2.04 -4.40
N PHE A 177 14.07 -0.75 -4.21
CA PHE A 177 15.40 -0.16 -4.29
C PHE A 177 15.71 0.64 -3.02
N PRO A 178 16.99 0.68 -2.59
CA PRO A 178 17.41 1.29 -1.34
C PRO A 178 17.11 2.79 -1.25
N GLU A 179 17.08 3.50 -2.38
CA GLU A 179 16.78 4.93 -2.43
C GLU A 179 15.33 5.27 -2.09
N THR A 180 14.41 4.30 -2.24
CA THR A 180 12.98 4.53 -2.09
C THR A 180 12.59 4.79 -0.64
N PHE A 181 11.54 5.60 -0.46
CA PHE A 181 11.06 5.94 0.88
C PHE A 181 10.61 4.70 1.67
N LYS A 182 9.89 3.78 1.02
CA LYS A 182 9.46 2.49 1.61
C LYS A 182 10.63 1.61 2.09
N SER A 183 11.73 1.50 1.31
CA SER A 183 12.92 0.75 1.75
C SER A 183 13.52 1.36 3.02
N LYS A 184 13.67 2.69 3.06
CA LYS A 184 14.16 3.41 4.24
C LYS A 184 13.27 3.22 5.46
N LEU A 185 11.94 3.20 5.28
CA LEU A 185 11.01 2.94 6.38
C LEU A 185 11.10 1.50 6.89
N LEU A 186 11.16 0.50 6.00
CA LEU A 186 11.31 -0.91 6.38
C LEU A 186 12.61 -1.17 7.15
N LYS A 187 13.69 -0.46 6.82
CA LYS A 187 14.96 -0.52 7.57
C LYS A 187 14.88 0.12 8.96
N ARG A 188 13.90 0.99 9.22
CA ARG A 188 13.68 1.62 10.54
C ARG A 188 12.69 0.83 11.38
N SER A 189 11.70 0.21 10.74
CA SER A 189 10.73 -0.69 11.34
C SER A 189 10.36 -1.75 10.30
N ALA A 190 10.71 -3.01 10.56
CA ALA A 190 10.38 -4.12 9.68
C ALA A 190 8.89 -4.52 9.77
N HIS A 191 8.24 -4.12 10.86
CA HIS A 191 6.79 -4.25 11.03
C HIS A 191 6.05 -3.43 9.98
N CYS A 192 5.17 -4.11 9.24
CA CYS A 192 4.41 -3.51 8.16
C CYS A 192 3.10 -4.26 7.90
N TYR A 193 2.28 -3.67 7.03
CA TYR A 193 1.04 -4.29 6.58
C TYR A 193 1.01 -4.36 5.06
N PHE A 194 0.42 -5.41 4.52
CA PHE A 194 0.16 -5.53 3.11
C PHE A 194 -1.33 -5.73 2.88
N VAL A 195 -1.91 -4.89 2.02
CA VAL A 195 -3.34 -4.92 1.71
C VAL A 195 -3.52 -5.38 0.27
N MET A 196 -4.14 -6.54 0.10
CA MET A 196 -4.46 -7.14 -1.18
C MET A 196 -5.89 -6.79 -1.58
N ASP A 197 -6.05 -6.33 -2.82
CA ASP A 197 -7.35 -6.04 -3.40
C ASP A 197 -7.87 -7.27 -4.15
N GLU A 198 -8.85 -7.96 -3.57
CA GLU A 198 -9.44 -9.19 -4.08
C GLU A 198 -10.48 -8.94 -5.19
N ARG A 199 -10.71 -7.68 -5.61
CA ARG A 199 -11.72 -7.34 -6.64
C ARG A 199 -11.44 -7.95 -8.01
N ALA A 200 -10.20 -8.39 -8.26
CA ALA A 200 -9.86 -9.19 -9.43
C ALA A 200 -10.52 -10.57 -9.42
N SER A 201 -10.86 -11.09 -8.25
CA SER A 201 -11.43 -12.42 -8.05
C SER A 201 -12.92 -12.35 -7.67
N TYR A 202 -13.31 -11.43 -6.77
CA TYR A 202 -14.69 -11.27 -6.29
C TYR A 202 -15.02 -9.82 -5.98
N THR A 203 -16.23 -9.36 -6.31
CA THR A 203 -16.68 -7.99 -5.96
C THR A 203 -17.93 -8.03 -5.09
N PHE A 204 -17.79 -7.61 -3.84
CA PHE A 204 -18.87 -7.33 -2.89
C PHE A 204 -19.19 -5.84 -2.93
N GLU A 205 -20.39 -5.49 -3.41
CA GLU A 205 -20.82 -4.09 -3.51
C GLU A 205 -21.26 -3.49 -2.16
N LYS A 206 -21.74 -4.33 -1.24
CA LYS A 206 -22.29 -3.90 0.06
C LYS A 206 -21.32 -4.06 1.22
N SER A 207 -20.48 -5.10 1.17
CA SER A 207 -19.44 -5.38 2.16
C SER A 207 -18.07 -5.16 1.53
N ILE A 208 -17.79 -3.90 1.20
CA ILE A 208 -16.59 -3.52 0.44
C ILE A 208 -15.30 -3.98 1.11
N GLU A 209 -15.33 -4.18 2.43
CA GLU A 209 -14.20 -4.63 3.23
C GLU A 209 -13.89 -6.12 3.03
N TRP A 210 -14.82 -6.92 2.51
CA TRP A 210 -14.59 -8.32 2.14
C TRP A 210 -13.85 -8.45 0.81
N ASN A 211 -13.71 -7.35 0.09
CA ASN A 211 -12.89 -7.30 -1.12
C ASN A 211 -11.40 -7.13 -0.81
N TYR A 212 -10.98 -7.12 0.46
CA TYR A 212 -9.59 -6.90 0.81
C TYR A 212 -9.11 -7.85 1.90
N THR A 213 -7.87 -8.31 1.73
CA THR A 213 -7.13 -9.05 2.74
C THR A 213 -6.05 -8.12 3.31
N ILE A 214 -6.04 -7.90 4.63
CA ILE A 214 -4.99 -7.13 5.31
C ILE A 214 -4.11 -8.10 6.08
N ILE A 215 -2.83 -8.14 5.70
CA ILE A 215 -1.80 -8.98 6.31
C ILE A 215 -0.93 -8.07 7.18
N GLU A 216 -0.81 -8.37 8.46
CA GLU A 216 0.23 -7.82 9.34
C GLU A 216 1.42 -8.77 9.35
N GLY A 217 2.63 -8.23 9.25
CA GLY A 217 3.84 -9.04 9.21
C GLY A 217 5.12 -8.28 9.44
N GLU A 218 6.21 -9.04 9.45
CA GLU A 218 7.57 -8.54 9.58
C GLU A 218 8.32 -8.75 8.28
N ALA A 219 8.99 -7.71 7.79
CA ALA A 219 9.81 -7.77 6.59
C ALA A 219 11.18 -8.40 6.87
N TYR A 220 11.57 -9.32 6.00
CA TYR A 220 12.88 -9.97 5.97
C TYR A 220 13.53 -9.80 4.60
N SER A 221 14.86 -9.74 4.54
CA SER A 221 15.60 -9.72 3.27
C SER A 221 15.72 -11.12 2.68
N ILE A 222 15.58 -11.22 1.35
CA ILE A 222 16.06 -12.36 0.57
C ILE A 222 17.26 -11.85 -0.23
N GLU A 223 18.45 -12.26 0.18
CA GLU A 223 19.69 -11.87 -0.49
C GLU A 223 19.90 -12.72 -1.75
N ARG A 224 20.64 -12.18 -2.73
CA ARG A 224 20.98 -12.89 -3.97
C ARG A 224 21.74 -14.21 -3.73
N SER A 225 22.41 -14.33 -2.59
CA SER A 225 23.11 -15.55 -2.18
C SER A 225 22.22 -16.60 -1.51
N ASP A 226 20.98 -16.23 -1.15
CA ASP A 226 20.09 -17.14 -0.44
C ASP A 226 19.57 -18.22 -1.41
N PRO A 227 19.43 -19.49 -0.97
CA PRO A 227 19.05 -20.59 -1.86
C PRO A 227 17.71 -20.38 -2.58
N VAL A 228 16.78 -19.66 -1.95
CA VAL A 228 15.43 -19.41 -2.47
C VAL A 228 15.35 -18.24 -3.45
N PHE A 229 16.42 -17.45 -3.62
CA PHE A 229 16.35 -16.18 -4.37
C PHE A 229 15.94 -16.37 -5.82
N GLU A 230 16.57 -17.31 -6.54
CA GLU A 230 16.30 -17.51 -7.97
C GLU A 230 14.89 -18.07 -8.22
N GLU A 231 14.40 -18.94 -7.34
CA GLU A 231 13.04 -19.48 -7.43
C GLU A 231 11.99 -18.40 -7.18
N VAL A 232 12.18 -17.57 -6.14
CA VAL A 232 11.30 -16.42 -5.89
C VAL A 232 11.37 -15.42 -7.04
N ARG A 233 12.55 -15.12 -7.56
CA ARG A 233 12.74 -14.23 -8.72
C ARG A 233 11.95 -14.74 -9.92
N GLN A 234 12.09 -16.02 -10.26
CA GLN A 234 11.41 -16.60 -11.41
C GLN A 234 9.88 -16.53 -11.25
N ALA A 235 9.35 -16.98 -10.11
CA ALA A 235 7.92 -16.93 -9.85
C ALA A 235 7.36 -15.48 -9.84
N PHE A 236 8.15 -14.52 -9.34
CA PHE A 236 7.77 -13.11 -9.33
C PHE A 236 7.69 -12.55 -10.76
N ILE A 237 8.64 -12.90 -11.62
CA ILE A 237 8.65 -12.51 -13.04
C ILE A 237 7.51 -13.19 -13.80
N ASP A 238 7.28 -14.48 -13.56
CA ASP A 238 6.19 -15.23 -14.20
C ASP A 238 4.83 -14.59 -13.86
N LYS A 239 4.64 -14.15 -12.60
CA LYS A 239 3.46 -13.39 -12.20
C LYS A 239 3.45 -11.96 -12.77
N ASN A 240 4.58 -11.27 -12.78
CA ASN A 240 4.69 -9.85 -13.15
C ASN A 240 5.79 -9.62 -14.21
N PRO A 241 5.57 -9.97 -15.49
CA PRO A 241 6.64 -9.94 -16.49
C PRO A 241 7.27 -8.56 -16.73
N TRP A 242 6.52 -7.48 -16.50
CA TRP A 242 7.02 -6.10 -16.62
C TRP A 242 8.04 -5.72 -15.53
N GLU A 243 8.17 -6.54 -14.47
CA GLU A 243 9.15 -6.31 -13.40
C GLU A 243 10.54 -6.84 -13.76
N LEU A 244 10.67 -7.61 -14.86
CA LEU A 244 11.93 -8.17 -15.35
C LEU A 244 13.07 -7.14 -15.44
N PRO A 245 12.88 -5.91 -15.97
CA PRO A 245 13.95 -4.92 -16.07
C PRO A 245 14.53 -4.50 -14.72
N PHE A 246 13.76 -4.57 -13.64
CA PHE A 246 14.24 -4.20 -12.31
C PHE A 246 15.24 -5.20 -11.74
N PHE A 247 15.10 -6.50 -12.06
CA PHE A 247 16.03 -7.55 -11.63
C PHE A 247 17.44 -7.43 -12.22
N ILE A 248 17.61 -6.63 -13.27
CA ILE A 248 18.90 -6.31 -13.88
C ILE A 248 19.75 -5.44 -12.95
N ARG A 249 19.12 -4.59 -12.11
CA ARG A 249 19.82 -3.74 -11.17
C ARG A 249 20.46 -4.56 -10.04
N GLN A 250 21.75 -4.35 -9.81
CA GLN A 250 22.50 -5.09 -8.79
C GLN A 250 22.05 -4.77 -7.36
N ASP A 251 21.60 -3.54 -7.13
CA ASP A 251 21.14 -3.02 -5.84
C ASP A 251 19.64 -3.26 -5.58
N LEU A 252 18.99 -4.12 -6.38
CA LEU A 252 17.63 -4.55 -6.09
C LEU A 252 17.56 -5.26 -4.74
N GLU A 253 16.60 -4.85 -3.92
CA GLU A 253 16.26 -5.46 -2.65
C GLU A 253 15.02 -6.32 -2.83
N MET A 254 15.10 -7.60 -2.47
CA MET A 254 13.95 -8.49 -2.39
C MET A 254 13.58 -8.69 -0.92
N TYR A 255 12.30 -8.50 -0.61
CA TYR A 255 11.77 -8.66 0.73
C TYR A 255 10.71 -9.78 0.78
N HIS A 256 10.74 -10.51 1.87
CA HIS A 256 9.73 -11.46 2.32
C HIS A 256 9.04 -10.89 3.56
N ILE A 257 7.78 -10.51 3.45
CA ILE A 257 6.93 -10.20 4.58
C ILE A 257 6.34 -11.52 5.07
N LYS A 258 6.84 -11.98 6.21
CA LYS A 258 6.29 -13.16 6.87
C LYS A 258 5.02 -12.75 7.59
N ARG A 259 3.90 -13.40 7.28
CA ARG A 259 2.62 -13.13 7.94
C ARG A 259 2.71 -13.47 9.42
N GLU A 260 2.30 -12.53 10.25
CA GLU A 260 1.98 -12.79 11.66
C GLU A 260 0.49 -13.08 11.82
N LYS A 261 -0.38 -12.23 11.26
CA LYS A 261 -1.83 -12.41 11.33
C LYS A 261 -2.58 -11.70 10.20
N ILE A 262 -3.81 -12.14 9.97
CA ILE A 262 -4.79 -11.42 9.15
C ILE A 262 -5.53 -10.43 10.05
N VAL A 263 -5.70 -9.19 9.58
CA VAL A 263 -6.30 -8.09 10.34
C VAL A 263 -7.65 -7.72 9.74
N PHE A 264 -8.63 -7.48 10.62
CA PHE A 264 -9.91 -6.95 10.20
C PHE A 264 -9.85 -5.42 10.05
N PRO A 265 -10.44 -4.84 8.99
CA PRO A 265 -10.48 -3.39 8.81
C PRO A 265 -11.10 -2.69 10.03
N GLY A 266 -10.39 -1.69 10.56
CA GLY A 266 -10.80 -0.90 11.72
C GLY A 266 -10.67 -1.57 13.08
N ALA A 267 -10.08 -2.77 13.17
CA ALA A 267 -9.81 -3.42 14.45
C ALA A 267 -8.68 -2.70 15.23
N LEU A 268 -8.84 -2.59 16.56
CA LEU A 268 -7.89 -2.01 17.52
C LEU A 268 -7.07 -3.07 18.26
#